data_AF-A0A2K8VC43-F1
#
_entry.id   AF-A0A2K8VC43-F1
#
_cell.length_a   1.000
_cell.length_b   1.000
_cell.length_c   1.000
_cell.angle_alpha   90.00
_cell.angle_beta   90.00
_cell.angle_gamma   90.00
#
_symmetry.space_group_name_H-M   'P 1'
#
loop_
_entity.id
_entity.type
_entity.pdbx_description
1 polymer ?
#
loop_
_entity_poly.entity_id
_entity_poly.type
_entity_poly.pdbx_seq_one_letter_code
_entity_poly.pdbx_strand_id
1 'polypeptide(L)'
;MTNHSFENIKKELQGNKGLIKRIRKVHLPDTVRMSELAQEAYSSKFDSYENVDFALDNLLALEYEIYLEKQKLITEGFIDYADIEANELEFPVLRSVIDEYKELSLTNAEPTKILSGVTNVIIALADSNRQSRVSRSGSSLMHHISFLLGKHGFEFKKDYQREYVLKEGCKLDFFFPDIDNYKDEPKNCCSVACQTTSNDRFRLTFAQMPADTRNRACTAIGNANFGKKLGPDSLSDNKLEEAKKNGVKFVIFEHAIDCRLKKSQTVMSYNEWFSELKAIKNFW
;
A
#
# COMPACT_ATOMS: atom_id res chain seq x y z
N MET A 1 -30.31 -25.77 15.24
CA MET A 1 -29.26 -24.74 15.16
C MET A 1 -27.94 -25.38 15.54
N THR A 2 -27.15 -25.69 14.52
CA THR A 2 -25.78 -26.15 14.70
C THR A 2 -24.98 -24.93 15.13
N ASN A 3 -24.37 -24.95 16.32
CA ASN A 3 -23.59 -23.80 16.78
C ASN A 3 -22.26 -23.77 16.00
N HIS A 4 -22.25 -23.12 14.85
CA HIS A 4 -21.05 -22.95 14.04
C HIS A 4 -20.07 -22.02 14.77
N SER A 5 -19.05 -22.61 15.38
CA SER A 5 -17.99 -21.85 16.04
C SER A 5 -17.36 -20.84 15.07
N PHE A 6 -17.26 -19.58 15.51
CA PHE A 6 -16.62 -18.50 14.76
C PHE A 6 -15.22 -18.90 14.25
N GLU A 7 -14.45 -19.63 15.05
CA GLU A 7 -13.10 -20.07 14.67
C GLU A 7 -13.09 -21.03 13.49
N ASN A 8 -14.12 -21.86 13.32
CA ASN A 8 -14.20 -22.78 12.19
C ASN A 8 -14.57 -22.03 10.90
N ILE A 9 -15.54 -21.10 10.98
CA ILE A 9 -15.90 -20.22 9.85
C ILE A 9 -14.68 -19.39 9.43
N LYS A 10 -13.95 -18.83 10.41
CA LYS A 10 -12.76 -18.01 10.17
C LYS A 10 -11.65 -18.80 9.45
N LYS A 11 -11.42 -20.07 9.82
CA LYS A 11 -10.42 -20.93 9.16
C LYS A 11 -10.73 -21.20 7.69
N GLU A 12 -12.00 -21.35 7.34
CA GLU A 12 -12.45 -21.58 5.96
C GLU A 12 -12.41 -20.28 5.12
N LEU A 13 -12.75 -19.15 5.75
CA LEU A 13 -12.80 -17.85 5.06
C LEU A 13 -11.44 -17.18 4.91
N GLN A 14 -10.56 -17.28 5.91
CA GLN A 14 -9.28 -16.59 5.98
C GLN A 14 -8.08 -17.52 5.69
N GLY A 15 -6.89 -16.95 5.51
CA GLY A 15 -5.65 -17.70 5.24
C GLY A 15 -5.35 -17.91 3.75
N ASN A 16 -4.30 -18.68 3.46
CA ASN A 16 -3.73 -18.77 2.11
C ASN A 16 -4.64 -19.44 1.08
N LYS A 17 -5.52 -20.34 1.53
CA LYS A 17 -6.52 -21.04 0.71
C LYS A 17 -7.96 -20.61 1.01
N GLY A 18 -8.13 -19.63 1.89
CA GLY A 18 -9.45 -19.22 2.36
C GLY A 18 -10.30 -18.59 1.26
N LEU A 19 -11.62 -18.76 1.37
CA LEU A 19 -12.55 -18.37 0.31
C LEU A 19 -12.52 -16.87 0.00
N ILE A 20 -12.32 -16.01 1.02
CA ILE A 20 -12.24 -14.55 0.82
C ILE A 20 -11.11 -14.21 -0.17
N LYS A 21 -9.98 -14.91 -0.09
CA LYS A 21 -8.85 -14.69 -1.00
C LYS A 21 -9.17 -15.14 -2.42
N ARG A 22 -9.91 -16.25 -2.59
CA ARG A 22 -10.36 -16.75 -3.90
C ARG A 22 -11.29 -15.74 -4.57
N ILE A 23 -12.35 -15.32 -3.88
CA ILE A 23 -13.30 -14.31 -4.37
C ILE A 23 -12.57 -13.02 -4.73
N ARG A 24 -11.69 -12.51 -3.85
CA ARG A 24 -10.91 -11.30 -4.17
C ARG A 24 -10.01 -11.46 -5.39
N LYS A 25 -9.39 -12.62 -5.60
CA LYS A 25 -8.52 -12.84 -6.77
C LYS A 25 -9.29 -12.69 -8.09
N VAL A 26 -10.59 -13.00 -8.09
CA VAL A 26 -11.46 -12.87 -9.27
C VAL A 26 -12.02 -11.46 -9.41
N HIS A 27 -12.50 -10.86 -8.31
CA HIS A 27 -13.29 -9.63 -8.36
C HIS A 27 -12.53 -8.34 -8.01
N LEU A 28 -11.38 -8.46 -7.36
CA LEU A 28 -10.54 -7.32 -6.97
C LEU A 28 -9.26 -7.36 -7.82
N PRO A 29 -9.03 -6.37 -8.70
CA PRO A 29 -7.77 -6.30 -9.43
C PRO A 29 -6.59 -6.21 -8.46
N ASP A 30 -5.44 -6.74 -8.86
CA ASP A 30 -4.22 -6.70 -8.06
C ASP A 30 -3.70 -5.26 -7.87
N THR A 31 -2.64 -5.09 -7.09
CA THR A 31 -2.08 -3.75 -6.82
C THR A 31 -1.63 -3.05 -8.10
N VAL A 32 -0.96 -3.74 -9.01
CA VAL A 32 -0.45 -3.13 -10.25
C VAL A 32 -1.63 -2.58 -11.04
N ARG A 33 -2.65 -3.40 -11.26
CA ARG A 33 -3.84 -2.97 -12.01
C ARG A 33 -4.63 -1.89 -11.28
N MET A 34 -4.68 -1.88 -9.94
CA MET A 34 -5.27 -0.76 -9.19
C MET A 34 -4.55 0.56 -9.46
N SER A 35 -3.21 0.55 -9.38
CA SER A 35 -2.42 1.75 -9.62
C SER A 35 -2.58 2.22 -11.07
N GLU A 36 -2.61 1.32 -12.05
CA GLU A 36 -2.88 1.66 -13.46
C GLU A 36 -4.25 2.32 -13.64
N LEU A 37 -5.33 1.77 -13.05
CA LEU A 37 -6.66 2.37 -13.12
C LEU A 37 -6.68 3.79 -12.53
N ALA A 38 -5.96 4.01 -11.43
CA ALA A 38 -5.83 5.33 -10.83
C ALA A 38 -5.01 6.29 -11.71
N GLN A 39 -3.98 5.80 -12.41
CA GLN A 39 -3.18 6.58 -13.36
C GLN A 39 -3.97 6.94 -14.62
N GLU A 40 -4.78 6.01 -15.14
CA GLU A 40 -5.73 6.24 -16.24
C GLU A 40 -6.75 7.33 -15.82
N ALA A 41 -7.34 7.20 -14.62
CA ALA A 41 -8.27 8.18 -14.07
C ALA A 41 -7.62 9.55 -13.85
N TYR A 42 -6.38 9.60 -13.35
CA TYR A 42 -5.63 10.84 -13.19
C TYR A 42 -5.38 11.51 -14.53
N SER A 43 -4.87 10.76 -15.51
CA SER A 43 -4.57 11.25 -16.86
C SER A 43 -5.82 11.78 -17.58
N SER A 44 -7.00 11.30 -17.21
CA SER A 44 -8.28 11.76 -17.77
C SER A 44 -8.81 13.02 -17.08
N LYS A 45 -8.37 13.31 -15.85
CA LYS A 45 -8.84 14.45 -15.04
C LYS A 45 -7.85 15.62 -15.02
N PHE A 46 -6.56 15.35 -15.20
CA PHE A 46 -5.48 16.32 -15.06
C PHE A 46 -4.51 16.24 -16.24
N ASP A 47 -4.11 17.41 -16.76
CA ASP A 47 -3.25 17.52 -17.94
C ASP A 47 -1.75 17.71 -17.61
N SER A 48 -1.38 17.73 -16.33
CA SER A 48 -0.02 18.07 -15.89
C SER A 48 0.46 17.18 -14.75
N TYR A 49 1.77 16.93 -14.75
CA TYR A 49 2.49 16.19 -13.72
C TYR A 49 3.55 17.05 -13.01
N GLU A 50 3.70 18.33 -13.40
CA GLU A 50 4.82 19.17 -12.97
C GLU A 50 4.93 19.33 -11.45
N ASN A 51 3.79 19.41 -10.76
CA ASN A 51 3.75 19.36 -9.29
C ASN A 51 3.61 17.90 -8.84
N VAL A 52 4.73 17.29 -8.47
CA VAL A 52 4.87 15.89 -8.06
C VAL A 52 4.08 15.61 -6.78
N ASP A 53 4.14 16.50 -5.79
CA ASP A 53 3.36 16.37 -4.56
C ASP A 53 1.86 16.33 -4.87
N PHE A 54 1.36 17.26 -5.70
CA PHE A 54 -0.05 17.27 -6.11
C PHE A 54 -0.44 16.03 -6.91
N ALA A 55 0.38 15.62 -7.88
CA ALA A 55 0.10 14.47 -8.71
C ALA A 55 0.06 13.17 -7.89
N LEU A 56 1.06 12.97 -7.02
CA LEU A 56 1.14 11.79 -6.17
C LEU A 56 -0.02 11.72 -5.17
N ASP A 57 -0.41 12.85 -4.56
CA ASP A 57 -1.52 12.89 -3.59
C ASP A 57 -2.84 12.46 -4.25
N ASN A 58 -3.11 12.98 -5.45
CA ASN A 58 -4.30 12.65 -6.22
C ASN A 58 -4.28 11.21 -6.75
N LEU A 59 -3.13 10.71 -7.22
CA LEU A 59 -3.00 9.32 -7.65
C LEU A 59 -3.35 8.33 -6.53
N LEU A 60 -2.83 8.59 -5.33
CA LEU A 60 -3.14 7.80 -4.14
C LEU A 60 -4.61 7.92 -3.72
N ALA A 61 -5.20 9.11 -3.84
CA ALA A 61 -6.62 9.33 -3.56
C ALA A 61 -7.52 8.59 -4.53
N LEU A 62 -7.26 8.68 -5.83
CA LEU A 62 -8.01 7.97 -6.87
C LEU A 62 -7.90 6.46 -6.71
N GLU A 63 -6.71 5.93 -6.41
CA GLU A 63 -6.56 4.49 -6.15
C GLU A 63 -7.40 4.06 -4.94
N TYR A 64 -7.40 4.86 -3.87
CA TYR A 64 -8.19 4.58 -2.69
C TYR A 64 -9.71 4.61 -2.96
N GLU A 65 -10.19 5.58 -3.73
CA GLU A 65 -11.60 5.67 -4.16
C GLU A 65 -12.02 4.43 -4.98
N ILE A 66 -11.24 4.09 -6.01
CA ILE A 66 -11.48 2.91 -6.86
C ILE A 66 -11.46 1.62 -6.02
N TYR A 67 -10.52 1.54 -5.07
CA TYR A 67 -10.46 0.42 -4.15
C TYR A 67 -11.72 0.29 -3.30
N LEU A 68 -12.20 1.39 -2.70
CA LEU A 68 -13.39 1.39 -1.87
C LEU A 68 -14.63 0.98 -2.66
N GLU A 69 -14.79 1.47 -3.90
CA GLU A 69 -15.88 1.10 -4.78
C GLU A 69 -15.88 -0.42 -5.06
N LYS A 70 -14.73 -0.97 -5.47
CA LYS A 70 -14.62 -2.41 -5.76
C LYS A 70 -14.75 -3.28 -4.51
N GLN A 71 -14.20 -2.82 -3.38
CA GLN A 71 -14.35 -3.50 -2.10
C GLN A 71 -15.82 -3.51 -1.65
N LYS A 72 -16.56 -2.44 -1.88
CA LYS A 72 -17.98 -2.35 -1.59
C LYS A 72 -18.76 -3.41 -2.39
N LEU A 73 -18.54 -3.48 -3.71
CA LEU A 73 -19.18 -4.50 -4.56
C LEU A 73 -18.90 -5.93 -4.09
N ILE A 74 -17.67 -6.23 -3.66
CA ILE A 74 -17.33 -7.55 -3.10
C ILE A 74 -18.02 -7.79 -1.77
N THR A 75 -18.12 -6.77 -0.93
CA THR A 75 -18.71 -6.89 0.40
C THR A 75 -20.23 -7.09 0.32
N GLU A 76 -20.90 -6.35 -0.57
CA GLU A 76 -22.34 -6.44 -0.79
C GLU A 76 -22.73 -7.76 -1.47
N GLY A 77 -21.94 -8.23 -2.44
CA GLY A 77 -22.17 -9.51 -3.12
C GLY A 77 -21.52 -10.73 -2.46
N PHE A 78 -20.91 -10.59 -1.28
CA PHE A 78 -20.04 -11.64 -0.74
C PHE A 78 -20.77 -12.98 -0.52
N ILE A 79 -22.00 -12.93 -0.01
CA ILE A 79 -22.79 -14.13 0.25
C ILE A 79 -23.15 -14.83 -1.06
N ASP A 80 -23.49 -14.09 -2.10
CA ASP A 80 -23.78 -14.66 -3.42
C ASP A 80 -22.55 -15.32 -4.04
N TYR A 81 -21.39 -14.65 -3.96
CA TYR A 81 -20.12 -15.25 -4.41
C TYR A 81 -19.76 -16.49 -3.59
N ALA A 82 -19.97 -16.44 -2.28
CA ALA A 82 -19.70 -17.58 -1.40
C ALA A 82 -20.65 -18.74 -1.68
N ASP A 83 -21.91 -18.46 -2.02
CA ASP A 83 -22.89 -19.48 -2.36
C ASP A 83 -22.51 -20.25 -3.64
N ILE A 84 -21.93 -19.56 -4.62
CA ILE A 84 -21.46 -20.15 -5.88
C ILE A 84 -20.16 -20.95 -5.66
N GLU A 85 -19.23 -20.42 -4.87
CA GLU A 85 -17.87 -20.94 -4.76
C GLU A 85 -17.66 -21.94 -3.60
N ALA A 86 -18.48 -21.88 -2.54
CA ALA A 86 -18.37 -22.77 -1.39
C ALA A 86 -18.97 -24.15 -1.72
N ASN A 87 -18.16 -25.19 -1.57
CA ASN A 87 -18.57 -26.59 -1.70
C ASN A 87 -18.37 -27.35 -0.38
N GLU A 88 -19.10 -28.46 -0.22
CA GLU A 88 -19.08 -29.27 1.01
C GLU A 88 -17.71 -29.90 1.32
N LEU A 89 -16.85 -30.10 0.32
CA LEU A 89 -15.54 -30.74 0.50
C LEU A 89 -14.50 -29.76 1.06
N GLU A 90 -14.49 -28.53 0.54
CA GLU A 90 -13.49 -27.53 0.90
C GLU A 90 -13.95 -26.53 1.96
N PHE A 91 -15.25 -26.24 2.00
CA PHE A 91 -15.84 -25.23 2.90
C PHE A 91 -17.12 -25.76 3.57
N PRO A 92 -17.08 -26.92 4.25
CA PRO A 92 -18.26 -27.57 4.82
C PRO A 92 -19.01 -26.69 5.84
N VAL A 93 -18.29 -25.94 6.67
CA VAL A 93 -18.92 -25.10 7.70
C VAL A 93 -19.61 -23.90 7.08
N LEU A 94 -18.96 -23.24 6.12
CA LEU A 94 -19.55 -22.11 5.41
C LEU A 94 -20.75 -22.54 4.55
N ARG A 95 -20.63 -23.68 3.86
CA ARG A 95 -21.72 -24.24 3.05
C ARG A 95 -22.96 -24.48 3.90
N SER A 96 -22.79 -25.13 5.05
CA SER A 96 -23.87 -25.33 6.03
C SER A 96 -24.50 -24.02 6.52
N VAL A 97 -23.72 -22.96 6.74
CA VAL A 97 -24.25 -21.64 7.14
C VAL A 97 -25.09 -21.01 6.03
N ILE A 98 -24.65 -21.11 4.77
CA ILE A 98 -25.39 -20.56 3.63
C ILE A 98 -26.68 -21.35 3.38
N ASP A 99 -26.65 -22.67 3.53
CA ASP A 99 -27.82 -23.52 3.35
C ASP A 99 -28.85 -23.29 4.47
N GLU A 100 -28.42 -23.16 5.73
CA GLU A 100 -29.31 -22.77 6.84
C GLU A 100 -29.92 -21.38 6.61
N TYR A 101 -29.14 -20.42 6.09
CA TYR A 101 -29.65 -19.10 5.72
C TYR A 101 -30.74 -19.18 4.64
N LYS A 102 -30.54 -19.98 3.59
CA LYS A 102 -31.53 -20.20 2.52
C LYS A 102 -32.80 -20.84 3.06
N GLU A 103 -32.69 -21.88 3.87
CA GLU A 103 -33.85 -22.59 4.44
C GLU A 103 -34.67 -21.69 5.39
N LEU A 104 -34.01 -20.90 6.24
CA LEU A 104 -34.68 -19.99 7.17
C LEU A 104 -35.40 -18.84 6.45
N SER A 105 -34.85 -18.37 5.33
CA SER A 105 -35.49 -17.34 4.50
C SER A 105 -36.79 -17.81 3.85
N LEU A 106 -36.91 -19.11 3.55
CA LEU A 106 -38.11 -19.72 2.95
C LEU A 106 -39.25 -19.96 3.97
N THR A 107 -38.95 -19.94 5.26
CA THR A 107 -39.89 -20.34 6.33
C THR A 107 -40.47 -19.16 7.12
N ASN A 108 -40.29 -17.91 6.67
CA ASN A 108 -40.67 -16.68 7.40
C ASN A 108 -40.15 -16.66 8.85
N ALA A 109 -38.95 -17.21 9.07
CA ALA A 109 -38.30 -17.20 10.37
C ALA A 109 -38.01 -15.76 10.84
N GLU A 110 -37.93 -15.55 12.17
CA GLU A 110 -37.58 -14.23 12.69
C GLU A 110 -36.20 -13.77 12.17
N PRO A 111 -36.06 -12.51 11.71
CA PRO A 111 -34.80 -11.97 11.18
C PRO A 111 -33.59 -12.16 12.11
N THR A 112 -33.82 -12.18 13.41
CA THR A 112 -32.81 -12.40 14.46
C THR A 112 -32.20 -13.81 14.44
N LYS A 113 -32.96 -14.83 14.02
CA LYS A 113 -32.48 -16.22 13.91
C LYS A 113 -31.68 -16.45 12.62
N ILE A 114 -32.07 -15.78 11.54
CA ILE A 114 -31.38 -15.78 10.24
C ILE A 114 -29.94 -15.23 10.35
N LEU A 115 -29.68 -14.36 11.32
CA LEU A 115 -28.38 -13.67 11.49
C LEU A 115 -27.30 -14.53 12.16
N SER A 116 -27.66 -15.62 12.85
CA SER A 116 -26.66 -16.48 13.51
C SER A 116 -25.90 -17.31 12.46
N GLY A 117 -24.56 -17.26 12.47
CA GLY A 117 -23.72 -17.81 11.40
C GLY A 117 -23.31 -16.77 10.34
N VAL A 118 -24.27 -16.11 9.69
CA VAL A 118 -23.98 -15.04 8.70
C VAL A 118 -23.23 -13.87 9.34
N THR A 119 -23.57 -13.50 10.58
CA THR A 119 -22.83 -12.46 11.33
C THR A 119 -21.34 -12.81 11.48
N ASN A 120 -21.02 -14.09 11.71
CA ASN A 120 -19.63 -14.55 11.83
C ASN A 120 -18.88 -14.44 10.49
N VAL A 121 -19.56 -14.71 9.37
CA VAL A 121 -19.03 -14.51 8.02
C VAL A 121 -18.71 -13.02 7.78
N ILE A 122 -19.65 -12.13 8.13
CA ILE A 122 -19.48 -10.67 8.00
C ILE A 122 -18.31 -10.17 8.83
N ILE A 123 -18.17 -10.62 10.09
CA ILE A 123 -17.06 -10.25 10.97
C ILE A 123 -15.72 -10.71 10.36
N ALA A 124 -15.63 -11.96 9.90
CA ALA A 124 -14.41 -12.49 9.29
C ALA A 124 -14.04 -11.74 7.99
N LEU A 125 -15.04 -11.34 7.19
CA LEU A 125 -14.85 -10.52 6.00
C LEU A 125 -14.34 -9.11 6.35
N ALA A 126 -14.93 -8.47 7.36
CA ALA A 126 -14.53 -7.15 7.83
C ALA A 126 -13.07 -7.13 8.32
N ASP A 127 -12.66 -8.13 9.11
CA ASP A 127 -11.28 -8.30 9.57
C ASP A 127 -10.31 -8.45 8.38
N SER A 128 -10.68 -9.31 7.42
CA SER A 128 -9.88 -9.53 6.22
C SER A 128 -9.79 -8.28 5.35
N ASN A 129 -10.87 -7.49 5.24
CA ASN A 129 -10.92 -6.23 4.52
C ASN A 129 -9.97 -5.19 5.15
N ARG A 130 -9.92 -5.13 6.49
CA ARG A 130 -8.98 -4.27 7.22
C ARG A 130 -7.52 -4.65 6.95
N GLN A 131 -7.18 -5.93 6.96
CA GLN A 131 -5.82 -6.40 6.70
C GLN A 131 -5.39 -6.16 5.24
N SER A 132 -6.29 -6.40 4.29
CA SER A 132 -6.04 -6.14 2.87
C SER A 132 -5.65 -4.68 2.63
N ARG A 133 -6.37 -3.72 3.21
CA ARG A 133 -6.05 -2.29 3.11
C ARG A 133 -4.60 -1.97 3.49
N VAL A 134 -4.13 -2.51 4.62
CA VAL A 134 -2.76 -2.27 5.11
C VAL A 134 -1.72 -2.80 4.12
N SER A 135 -1.91 -4.01 3.60
CA SER A 135 -0.94 -4.64 2.68
C SER A 135 -0.77 -3.90 1.35
N ARG A 136 -1.87 -3.38 0.77
CA ARG A 136 -1.84 -2.72 -0.55
C ARG A 136 -1.21 -1.34 -0.51
N SER A 137 -1.39 -0.66 0.61
CA SER A 137 -0.89 0.69 0.87
C SER A 137 0.60 0.79 0.54
N GLY A 138 1.42 -0.14 1.05
CA GLY A 138 2.88 -0.12 0.89
C GLY A 138 3.34 -0.18 -0.57
N SER A 139 2.71 -1.03 -1.37
CA SER A 139 3.04 -1.17 -2.79
C SER A 139 2.51 -0.01 -3.64
N SER A 140 1.36 0.59 -3.30
CA SER A 140 0.75 1.67 -4.07
C SER A 140 1.69 2.88 -4.24
N LEU A 141 2.34 3.30 -3.15
CA LEU A 141 3.29 4.42 -3.17
C LEU A 141 4.44 4.21 -4.18
N MET A 142 5.04 3.01 -4.18
CA MET A 142 6.10 2.67 -5.14
C MET A 142 5.60 2.70 -6.59
N HIS A 143 4.40 2.20 -6.88
CA HIS A 143 3.88 2.19 -8.25
C HIS A 143 3.64 3.61 -8.78
N HIS A 144 3.08 4.49 -7.97
CA HIS A 144 2.84 5.87 -8.38
C HIS A 144 4.11 6.70 -8.49
N ILE A 145 5.08 6.51 -7.60
CA ILE A 145 6.41 7.14 -7.75
C ILE A 145 7.06 6.69 -9.07
N SER A 146 7.03 5.39 -9.39
CA SER A 146 7.58 4.86 -10.64
C SER A 146 6.90 5.44 -11.89
N PHE A 147 5.57 5.61 -11.83
CA PHE A 147 4.81 6.26 -12.89
C PHE A 147 5.21 7.73 -13.07
N LEU A 148 5.30 8.50 -11.98
CA LEU A 148 5.71 9.90 -12.01
C LEU A 148 7.16 10.08 -12.46
N LEU A 149 8.07 9.20 -12.06
CA LEU A 149 9.45 9.17 -12.58
C LEU A 149 9.44 9.09 -14.11
N GLY A 150 8.63 8.21 -14.69
CA GLY A 150 8.43 8.11 -16.13
C GLY A 150 7.92 9.41 -16.76
N LYS A 151 6.94 10.08 -16.12
CA LYS A 151 6.42 11.38 -16.58
C LYS A 151 7.46 12.51 -16.51
N HIS A 152 8.44 12.39 -15.62
CA HIS A 152 9.54 13.34 -15.46
C HIS A 152 10.81 12.95 -16.24
N GLY A 153 10.71 12.00 -17.18
CA GLY A 153 11.79 11.63 -18.10
C GLY A 153 12.83 10.67 -17.52
N PHE A 154 12.51 9.95 -16.45
CA PHE A 154 13.33 8.85 -15.93
C PHE A 154 12.88 7.53 -16.54
N GLU A 155 13.81 6.83 -17.19
CA GLU A 155 13.59 5.55 -17.85
C GLU A 155 13.89 4.39 -16.90
N PHE A 156 12.92 3.49 -16.71
CA PHE A 156 13.11 2.30 -15.90
C PHE A 156 14.19 1.37 -16.50
N LYS A 157 15.05 0.81 -15.62
CA LYS A 157 16.25 0.01 -15.91
C LYS A 157 17.43 0.77 -16.52
N LYS A 158 17.25 2.03 -16.92
CA LYS A 158 18.34 2.89 -17.39
C LYS A 158 18.71 3.91 -16.33
N ASP A 159 17.73 4.68 -15.87
CA ASP A 159 17.94 5.73 -14.88
C ASP A 159 17.67 5.26 -13.45
N TYR A 160 16.97 4.13 -13.28
CA TYR A 160 16.67 3.54 -11.97
C TYR A 160 16.26 2.08 -12.04
N GLN A 161 16.48 1.33 -10.96
CA GLN A 161 15.91 0.01 -10.73
C GLN A 161 14.84 0.06 -9.63
N ARG A 162 13.95 -0.94 -9.66
CA ARG A 162 12.93 -1.17 -8.63
C ARG A 162 13.25 -2.45 -7.89
N GLU A 163 12.89 -2.49 -6.62
CA GLU A 163 13.02 -3.71 -5.80
C GLU A 163 14.44 -4.29 -5.82
N TYR A 164 15.44 -3.41 -5.90
CA TYR A 164 16.84 -3.74 -6.17
C TYR A 164 17.51 -4.34 -4.93
N VAL A 165 18.18 -5.47 -5.11
CA VAL A 165 18.94 -6.13 -4.05
C VAL A 165 20.41 -5.77 -4.22
N LEU A 166 20.88 -4.84 -3.40
CA LEU A 166 22.27 -4.39 -3.45
C LEU A 166 23.24 -5.41 -2.83
N LYS A 167 22.81 -6.02 -1.72
CA LYS A 167 23.50 -7.11 -1.02
C LYS A 167 22.48 -7.98 -0.32
N GLU A 168 22.88 -9.17 0.08
CA GLU A 168 22.00 -10.10 0.79
C GLU A 168 21.37 -9.41 2.02
N GLY A 169 20.03 -9.48 2.11
CA GLY A 169 19.27 -8.83 3.17
C GLY A 169 19.02 -7.32 3.00
N CYS A 170 19.52 -6.67 1.95
CA CYS A 170 19.25 -5.26 1.63
C CYS A 170 18.49 -5.13 0.31
N LYS A 171 17.16 -5.10 0.40
CA LYS A 171 16.26 -4.83 -0.73
C LYS A 171 15.77 -3.38 -0.64
N LEU A 172 16.13 -2.58 -1.65
CA LEU A 172 15.70 -1.19 -1.81
C LEU A 172 14.47 -1.15 -2.73
N ASP A 173 13.54 -0.23 -2.48
CA ASP A 173 12.38 -0.06 -3.35
C ASP A 173 12.76 0.62 -4.67
N PHE A 174 13.69 1.58 -4.60
CA PHE A 174 14.38 2.11 -5.77
C PHE A 174 15.89 2.26 -5.56
N PHE A 175 16.63 2.14 -6.64
CA PHE A 175 18.06 2.43 -6.70
C PHE A 175 18.36 3.23 -7.97
N PHE A 176 19.21 4.25 -7.87
CA PHE A 176 19.55 5.14 -8.97
C PHE A 176 21.08 5.37 -9.06
N PRO A 177 21.67 5.42 -10.26
CA PRO A 177 21.08 4.92 -11.50
C PRO A 177 21.22 3.41 -11.60
N ASP A 178 22.39 2.85 -11.25
CA ASP A 178 22.73 1.44 -11.31
C ASP A 178 23.98 1.11 -10.46
N ILE A 179 24.38 -0.17 -10.47
CA ILE A 179 25.48 -0.69 -9.66
C ILE A 179 26.86 -0.28 -10.14
N ASP A 180 27.03 0.01 -11.43
CA ASP A 180 28.35 0.34 -11.97
C ASP A 180 28.70 1.78 -11.58
N ASN A 181 27.72 2.69 -11.68
CA ASN A 181 27.86 4.04 -11.13
C ASN A 181 28.04 4.04 -9.62
N TYR A 182 27.46 3.08 -8.90
CA TYR A 182 27.69 2.92 -7.46
C TYR A 182 29.12 2.51 -7.14
N LYS A 183 29.75 1.65 -7.95
CA LYS A 183 31.16 1.26 -7.72
C LYS A 183 32.12 2.42 -7.97
N ASP A 184 31.82 3.24 -8.98
CA ASP A 184 32.70 4.33 -9.39
C ASP A 184 32.51 5.59 -8.53
N GLU A 185 31.26 6.01 -8.33
CA GLU A 185 30.94 7.24 -7.59
C GLU A 185 29.63 7.11 -6.77
N PRO A 186 29.68 6.43 -5.60
CA PRO A 186 28.52 6.19 -4.74
C PRO A 186 27.71 7.44 -4.37
N LYS A 187 28.37 8.60 -4.21
CA LYS A 187 27.74 9.86 -3.79
C LYS A 187 26.78 10.45 -4.84
N ASN A 188 26.89 10.00 -6.08
CA ASN A 188 25.99 10.35 -7.19
C ASN A 188 24.81 9.39 -7.28
N CYS A 189 24.81 8.31 -6.50
CA CYS A 189 23.72 7.34 -6.44
C CYS A 189 22.68 7.70 -5.37
N CYS A 190 21.46 7.22 -5.56
CA CYS A 190 20.35 7.39 -4.62
C CYS A 190 19.74 6.04 -4.26
N SER A 191 19.68 5.74 -2.96
CA SER A 191 19.03 4.54 -2.42
C SER A 191 17.71 4.95 -1.77
N VAL A 192 16.62 4.28 -2.13
CA VAL A 192 15.28 4.67 -1.70
C VAL A 192 14.53 3.51 -1.10
N ALA A 193 13.84 3.79 0.00
CA ALA A 193 12.83 2.91 0.56
C ALA A 193 11.49 3.65 0.67
N CYS A 194 10.42 2.97 0.30
CA CYS A 194 9.04 3.43 0.38
C CYS A 194 8.37 2.77 1.59
N GLN A 195 7.92 3.60 2.53
CA GLN A 195 7.17 3.17 3.70
C GLN A 195 5.98 4.10 3.87
N THR A 196 4.77 3.60 3.64
CA THR A 196 3.57 4.43 3.76
C THR A 196 3.42 5.04 5.15
N THR A 197 3.80 4.31 6.20
CA THR A 197 3.86 4.82 7.57
C THR A 197 5.27 4.75 8.14
N SER A 198 5.64 5.73 8.97
CA SER A 198 6.95 5.83 9.63
C SER A 198 7.02 5.03 10.94
N ASN A 199 6.46 3.81 11.00
CA ASN A 199 6.57 2.97 12.20
C ASN A 199 8.02 2.51 12.44
N ASP A 200 8.35 1.94 13.60
CA ASP A 200 9.73 1.53 14.00
C ASP A 200 10.51 0.66 13.00
N ARG A 201 9.84 0.13 11.98
CA ARG A 201 10.45 -0.55 10.83
C ARG A 201 11.41 0.34 10.03
N PHE A 202 11.31 1.67 10.11
CA PHE A 202 12.26 2.57 9.44
C PHE A 202 13.70 2.31 9.89
N ARG A 203 13.92 1.89 11.15
CA ARG A 203 15.26 1.62 11.70
C ARG A 203 15.97 0.50 10.97
N LEU A 204 15.24 -0.59 10.69
CA LEU A 204 15.77 -1.74 9.96
C LEU A 204 16.15 -1.35 8.54
N THR A 205 15.30 -0.55 7.90
CA THR A 205 15.54 -0.05 6.54
C THR A 205 16.76 0.88 6.50
N PHE A 206 16.90 1.80 7.46
CA PHE A 206 18.03 2.74 7.49
C PHE A 206 19.35 2.02 7.73
N ALA A 207 19.36 1.01 8.60
CA ALA A 207 20.55 0.21 8.86
C ALA A 207 21.00 -0.64 7.65
N GLN A 208 20.09 -0.94 6.72
CA GLN A 208 20.40 -1.71 5.51
C GLN A 208 20.91 -0.82 4.37
N MET A 209 20.50 0.45 4.34
CA MET A 209 20.88 1.41 3.30
C MET A 209 22.40 1.65 3.27
N PRO A 210 22.99 1.87 2.08
CA PRO A 210 24.41 2.17 1.95
C PRO A 210 24.75 3.53 2.57
N ALA A 211 25.81 3.61 3.36
CA ALA A 211 26.19 4.83 4.06
C ALA A 211 26.69 5.95 3.15
N ASP A 212 27.09 5.62 1.91
CA ASP A 212 27.76 6.46 0.94
C ASP A 212 26.86 6.96 -0.20
N THR A 213 25.58 6.59 -0.19
CA THR A 213 24.59 7.07 -1.17
C THR A 213 23.66 8.13 -0.59
N ARG A 214 22.92 8.82 -1.47
CA ARG A 214 21.84 9.72 -1.08
C ARG A 214 20.63 8.91 -0.63
N ASN A 215 20.54 8.61 0.67
CA ASN A 215 19.46 7.77 1.20
C ASN A 215 18.14 8.54 1.36
N ARG A 216 17.04 8.00 0.81
CA ARG A 216 15.70 8.60 0.87
C ARG A 216 14.68 7.61 1.43
N ALA A 217 13.85 8.10 2.34
CA ALA A 217 12.74 7.35 2.92
C ALA A 217 11.42 8.01 2.51
N CYS A 218 10.82 7.52 1.43
CA CYS A 218 9.55 8.04 0.91
C CYS A 218 8.39 7.55 1.76
N THR A 219 7.52 8.46 2.19
CA THR A 219 6.35 8.14 3.01
C THR A 219 5.09 8.80 2.51
N ALA A 220 3.93 8.32 2.97
CA ALA A 220 2.64 8.93 2.65
C ALA A 220 2.23 10.02 3.67
N ILE A 221 3.17 10.53 4.47
CA ILE A 221 2.89 11.54 5.50
C ILE A 221 2.39 12.83 4.87
N GLY A 222 1.17 13.22 5.26
CA GLY A 222 0.42 14.32 4.65
C GLY A 222 -0.76 13.88 3.79
N ASN A 223 -0.79 12.64 3.29
CA ASN A 223 -1.94 12.15 2.50
C ASN A 223 -3.11 11.76 3.42
N ALA A 224 -4.29 12.31 3.15
CA ALA A 224 -5.47 12.12 3.99
C ALA A 224 -5.98 10.66 4.05
N ASN A 225 -5.70 9.85 3.02
CA ASN A 225 -6.24 8.50 2.89
C ASN A 225 -5.52 7.46 3.75
N PHE A 226 -4.29 7.76 4.20
CA PHE A 226 -3.50 6.85 5.05
C PHE A 226 -3.76 7.06 6.55
N GLY A 227 -4.76 7.89 6.89
CA GLY A 227 -5.36 8.04 8.21
C GLY A 227 -5.01 9.35 8.90
N LYS A 228 -5.93 9.86 9.74
CA LYS A 228 -5.79 11.14 10.48
C LYS A 228 -4.54 11.26 11.35
N LYS A 229 -3.87 10.15 11.68
CA LYS A 229 -2.66 10.11 12.50
C LYS A 229 -1.35 10.24 11.69
N LEU A 230 -1.41 10.17 10.37
CA LEU A 230 -0.24 10.25 9.50
C LEU A 230 0.07 11.70 9.08
N GLY A 231 0.14 12.57 10.09
CA GLY A 231 0.52 13.97 9.96
C GLY A 231 2.00 14.23 10.30
N PRO A 232 2.42 15.49 10.37
CA PRO A 232 3.80 15.90 10.68
C PRO A 232 4.32 15.30 11.99
N ASP A 233 3.46 15.21 13.00
CA ASP A 233 3.78 14.65 14.33
C ASP A 233 4.15 13.16 14.31
N SER A 234 3.83 12.45 13.21
CA SER A 234 4.27 11.06 13.05
C SER A 234 5.79 10.95 12.93
N LEU A 235 6.50 12.02 12.55
CA LEU A 235 7.96 12.11 12.60
C LEU A 235 8.40 12.77 13.91
N SER A 236 8.55 11.99 14.98
CA SER A 236 9.10 12.50 16.24
C SER A 236 10.57 12.89 16.12
N ASP A 237 11.07 13.74 17.02
CA ASP A 237 12.47 14.19 17.01
C ASP A 237 13.46 13.02 17.06
N ASN A 238 13.14 11.95 17.79
CA ASN A 238 13.94 10.71 17.79
C ASN A 238 14.07 10.08 16.39
N LYS A 239 13.00 10.11 15.57
CA LYS A 239 13.05 9.59 14.20
C LYS A 239 13.92 10.48 13.31
N LEU A 240 13.84 11.81 13.50
CA LEU A 240 14.65 12.78 12.76
C LEU A 240 16.14 12.63 13.10
N GLU A 241 16.48 12.50 14.37
CA GLU A 241 17.87 12.27 14.79
C GLU A 241 18.42 10.92 14.29
N GLU A 242 17.58 9.88 14.26
CA GLU A 242 17.98 8.59 13.72
C GLU A 242 18.16 8.61 12.20
N ALA A 243 17.30 9.33 11.46
CA ALA A 243 17.49 9.57 10.04
C ALA A 243 18.80 10.33 9.78
N LYS A 244 19.05 11.40 10.56
CA LYS A 244 20.28 12.19 10.49
C LYS A 244 21.53 11.34 10.71
N LYS A 245 21.53 10.51 11.76
CA LYS A 245 22.63 9.60 12.10
C LYS A 245 22.96 8.63 10.97
N ASN A 246 21.96 8.20 10.21
CA ASN A 246 22.12 7.25 9.10
C ASN A 246 22.21 7.93 7.71
N GLY A 247 22.32 9.26 7.66
CA GLY A 247 22.39 10.00 6.39
C GLY A 247 21.12 9.91 5.53
N VAL A 248 19.97 9.65 6.15
CA VAL A 248 18.67 9.48 5.48
C VAL A 248 17.88 10.78 5.54
N LYS A 249 17.20 11.12 4.44
CA LYS A 249 16.15 12.14 4.43
C LYS A 249 14.78 11.50 4.20
N PHE A 250 13.80 11.90 5.00
CA PHE A 250 12.40 11.59 4.73
C PHE A 250 11.90 12.43 3.56
N VAL A 251 11.18 11.78 2.63
CA VAL A 251 10.46 12.43 1.54
C VAL A 251 8.96 12.32 1.86
N ILE A 252 8.32 13.46 2.10
CA ILE A 252 6.91 13.55 2.52
C ILE A 252 6.16 14.57 1.66
N PHE A 253 4.85 14.70 1.83
CA PHE A 253 4.10 15.74 1.11
C PHE A 253 4.45 17.13 1.61
N GLU A 254 4.64 18.08 0.68
CA GLU A 254 5.04 19.46 0.97
C GLU A 254 4.19 20.14 2.05
N HIS A 255 2.86 20.00 1.98
CA HIS A 255 1.95 20.62 2.96
C HIS A 255 2.06 20.04 4.37
N ALA A 256 2.73 18.89 4.54
CA ALA A 256 3.00 18.29 5.84
C ALA A 256 4.35 18.70 6.43
N ILE A 257 5.15 19.52 5.74
CA ILE A 257 6.44 19.99 6.24
C ILE A 257 6.21 21.25 7.09
N ASP A 258 6.13 21.06 8.41
CA ASP A 258 6.03 22.18 9.36
C ASP A 258 7.40 22.84 9.66
N CYS A 259 7.37 23.91 10.46
CA CYS A 259 8.58 24.63 10.87
C CYS A 259 9.60 23.77 11.64
N ARG A 260 9.15 22.76 12.38
CA ARG A 260 10.02 21.86 13.14
C ARG A 260 10.74 20.91 12.18
N LEU A 261 10.00 20.27 11.27
CA LEU A 261 10.55 19.38 10.26
C LEU A 261 11.53 20.11 9.34
N LYS A 262 11.20 21.33 8.91
CA LYS A 262 12.09 22.17 8.09
C LYS A 262 13.41 22.48 8.78
N LYS A 263 13.40 22.76 10.09
CA LYS A 263 14.61 23.03 10.89
C LYS A 263 15.51 21.80 11.04
N SER A 264 14.95 20.60 11.01
CA SER A 264 15.73 19.37 11.16
C SER A 264 16.71 19.11 10.00
N GLN A 265 16.44 19.66 8.80
CA GLN A 265 17.15 19.37 7.55
C GLN A 265 17.13 17.89 7.10
N THR A 266 16.32 17.06 7.78
CA THR A 266 16.17 15.62 7.49
C THR A 266 14.89 15.29 6.74
N VAL A 267 14.13 16.30 6.33
CA VAL A 267 12.87 16.17 5.60
C VAL A 267 12.92 17.01 4.34
N MET A 268 12.32 16.51 3.26
CA MET A 268 12.13 17.22 2.00
C MET A 268 10.80 16.81 1.35
N SER A 269 10.30 17.61 0.42
CA SER A 269 9.08 17.27 -0.35
C SER A 269 9.37 16.35 -1.53
N TYR A 270 8.32 15.79 -2.14
CA TYR A 270 8.49 15.00 -3.38
C TYR A 270 8.95 15.89 -4.54
N ASN A 271 8.49 17.13 -4.64
CA ASN A 271 8.96 18.13 -5.61
C ASN A 271 10.46 18.41 -5.45
N GLU A 272 10.92 18.64 -4.22
CA GLU A 272 12.33 18.85 -3.93
C GLU A 272 13.16 17.61 -4.30
N TRP A 273 12.65 16.41 -4.03
CA TRP A 273 13.37 15.16 -4.31
C TRP A 273 13.47 14.89 -5.81
N PHE A 274 12.39 15.07 -6.57
CA PHE A 274 12.43 14.93 -8.04
C PHE A 274 13.36 15.96 -8.68
N SER A 275 13.42 17.18 -8.14
CA SER A 275 14.36 18.20 -8.57
C SER A 275 15.81 17.80 -8.29
N GLU A 276 16.08 17.24 -7.11
CA GLU A 276 17.39 16.66 -6.77
C GLU A 276 17.77 15.54 -7.75
N LEU A 277 16.87 14.59 -8.02
CA LEU A 277 17.09 13.50 -8.97
C LEU A 277 17.46 14.04 -10.36
N LYS A 278 16.74 15.04 -10.86
CA LYS A 278 17.03 15.67 -12.16
C LYS A 278 18.42 16.32 -12.18
N ALA A 279 18.82 16.95 -11.09
CA ALA A 279 20.14 17.57 -10.98
C ALA A 279 21.26 16.52 -10.97
N ILE A 280 21.10 15.42 -10.22
CA ILE A 280 22.13 14.38 -10.12
C ILE A 280 22.20 13.47 -11.34
N LYS A 281 21.12 13.37 -12.12
CA LYS A 281 21.08 12.61 -13.39
C LYS A 281 22.15 13.02 -14.39
N ASN A 282 22.64 14.26 -14.33
CA ASN A 282 23.72 14.74 -15.20
C ASN A 282 25.09 14.10 -14.89
N PHE A 283 25.21 13.37 -13.78
CA PHE A 283 26.42 12.64 -13.39
C PHE A 283 26.25 11.13 -13.52
N TRP A 284 25.14 10.67 -14.10
CA TRP A 284 24.85 9.26 -14.34
C TRP A 284 25.32 8.83 -15.72
#